data_AF-A0A7X7TYD4-F1
#
_entry.id   AF-A0A7X7TYD4-F1
#
_cell.length_a   1.000
_cell.length_b   1.000
_cell.length_c   1.000
_cell.angle_alpha   90.00
_cell.angle_beta   90.00
_cell.angle_gamma   90.00
#
_symmetry.space_group_name_H-M   'P 1'
#
loop_
_entity.id
_entity.type
_entity.pdbx_description
1 polymer ?
#
loop_
_entity_poly.entity_id
_entity_poly.type
_entity_poly.pdbx_seq_one_letter_code
_entity_poly.pdbx_strand_id
1 'polypeptide(L)'
;MSDFERFEQLIEGGTYCISIVTHEERYALEIIRKTAAKFKRDLWVWSIADGVRDGAIDGGPCIADTDVPAAGLLNLSQARPGSICVTLDLADHLKSAKALRILRDLVDNFHKTGITIVMIDSAANLPDVIKTYARPFEISYPDEQELQQIIKATLQRLHRKKPIEVGITQRGLDTIVRNLRGLTRRQAVRVISDAVALDQTFNDDDINLIIANKRRMIQQGGLLEYIQTPLDLDEIGGMSNLKKWLNHRKDVFSPEAKAFGIVPPKGVLMLGVQGAGKSLCAKAIATAWQQPLLRLDPSTLYASYIGESEKNLREALRQTEMMAPVILWIDEIEKAFASAASRSADGGLSQRMFGTLL
;
A
#
# COMPACT_ATOMS: atom_id res chain seq x y z
N MET A 1 13.90 1.10 -8.21
CA MET A 1 14.19 -0.34 -8.02
C MET A 1 12.86 -1.03 -7.81
N SER A 2 12.55 -2.01 -8.66
CA SER A 2 11.28 -2.73 -8.58
C SER A 2 11.23 -3.63 -7.34
N ASP A 3 10.04 -4.05 -6.93
CA ASP A 3 9.91 -5.03 -5.82
C ASP A 3 10.60 -6.35 -6.16
N PHE A 4 10.63 -6.74 -7.44
CA PHE A 4 11.36 -7.91 -7.89
C PHE A 4 12.87 -7.80 -7.60
N GLU A 5 13.50 -6.68 -7.97
CA GLU A 5 14.92 -6.43 -7.72
C GLU A 5 15.22 -6.36 -6.21
N ARG A 6 14.35 -5.71 -5.43
CA ARG A 6 14.49 -5.63 -3.96
C ARG A 6 14.40 -7.02 -3.32
N PHE A 7 13.44 -7.84 -3.76
CA PHE A 7 13.26 -9.19 -3.24
C PHE A 7 14.44 -10.08 -3.65
N GLU A 8 14.92 -9.95 -4.88
CA GLU A 8 16.12 -10.63 -5.37
C GLU A 8 17.33 -10.35 -4.47
N GLN A 9 17.66 -9.08 -4.23
CA GLN A 9 18.77 -8.69 -3.36
C GLN A 9 18.65 -9.27 -1.95
N LEU A 10 17.42 -9.43 -1.47
CA LEU A 10 17.14 -9.97 -0.14
C LEU A 10 17.43 -11.47 -0.06
N ILE A 11 17.12 -12.22 -1.14
CA ILE A 11 17.48 -13.63 -1.30
C ILE A 11 18.99 -13.80 -1.49
N GLU A 12 19.64 -12.98 -2.33
CA GLU A 12 21.09 -13.00 -2.53
C GLU A 12 21.86 -12.68 -1.25
N GLY A 13 21.34 -11.76 -0.44
CA GLY A 13 21.89 -11.41 0.87
C GLY A 13 21.78 -12.51 1.93
N GLY A 14 21.27 -13.69 1.58
CA GLY A 14 21.16 -14.82 2.49
C GLY A 14 20.08 -14.65 3.55
N THR A 15 19.01 -13.90 3.26
CA THR A 15 17.86 -13.84 4.17
C THR A 15 17.00 -15.10 4.00
N TYR A 16 16.79 -15.83 5.10
CA TYR A 16 16.05 -17.11 5.07
C TYR A 16 14.65 -17.05 5.66
N CYS A 17 14.31 -16.01 6.42
CA CYS A 17 12.98 -15.83 7.00
C CYS A 17 12.44 -14.46 6.59
N ILE A 18 11.37 -14.44 5.81
CA ILE A 18 10.80 -13.22 5.23
C ILE A 18 9.32 -13.15 5.61
N SER A 19 8.87 -11.98 6.05
CA SER A 19 7.44 -11.72 6.29
C SER A 19 6.95 -10.64 5.35
N ILE A 20 5.84 -10.89 4.67
CA ILE A 20 5.15 -9.98 3.77
C ILE A 20 3.74 -9.81 4.29
N VAL A 21 3.42 -8.63 4.80
CA VAL A 21 2.05 -8.31 5.20
C VAL A 21 1.37 -7.55 4.06
N THR A 22 0.44 -8.18 3.35
CA THR A 22 -0.19 -7.56 2.16
C THR A 22 -1.57 -8.14 1.84
N HIS A 23 -2.44 -7.31 1.27
CA HIS A 23 -3.67 -7.76 0.62
C HIS A 23 -3.47 -8.08 -0.85
N GLU A 24 -2.27 -7.88 -1.41
CA GLU A 24 -1.91 -8.15 -2.80
C GLU A 24 -1.17 -9.49 -2.98
N GLU A 25 -1.65 -10.54 -2.31
CA GLU A 25 -1.04 -11.89 -2.29
C GLU A 25 -0.57 -12.39 -3.67
N ARG A 26 -1.43 -12.31 -4.69
CA ARG A 26 -1.10 -12.74 -6.06
C ARG A 26 0.14 -12.05 -6.63
N TYR A 27 0.31 -10.76 -6.37
CA TYR A 27 1.46 -10.02 -6.84
C TYR A 27 2.73 -10.39 -6.06
N ALA A 28 2.62 -10.56 -4.74
CA ALA A 28 3.73 -11.06 -3.92
C ALA A 28 4.19 -12.46 -4.39
N LEU A 29 3.25 -13.38 -4.65
CA LEU A 29 3.54 -14.69 -5.20
C LEU A 29 4.19 -14.61 -6.60
N GLU A 30 3.76 -13.69 -7.46
CA GLU A 30 4.37 -13.47 -8.77
C GLU A 30 5.83 -13.04 -8.67
N ILE A 31 6.15 -12.11 -7.76
CA ILE A 31 7.53 -11.71 -7.47
C ILE A 31 8.36 -12.92 -7.04
N ILE A 32 7.86 -13.66 -6.04
CA ILE A 32 8.57 -14.82 -5.49
C ILE A 32 8.78 -15.89 -6.57
N ARG A 33 7.78 -16.14 -7.41
CA ARG A 33 7.87 -17.09 -8.54
C ARG A 33 8.92 -16.66 -9.56
N LYS A 34 8.95 -15.39 -9.96
CA LYS A 34 9.98 -14.85 -10.85
C LYS A 34 11.37 -15.02 -10.23
N THR A 35 11.51 -14.78 -8.93
CA THR A 35 12.79 -14.91 -8.21
C THR A 35 13.24 -16.37 -8.11
N ALA A 36 12.33 -17.28 -7.76
CA ALA A 36 12.59 -18.71 -7.73
C ALA A 36 13.06 -19.24 -9.10
N ALA A 37 12.38 -18.84 -10.18
CA ALA A 37 12.75 -19.19 -11.55
C ALA A 37 14.14 -18.67 -11.93
N LYS A 38 14.47 -17.40 -11.57
CA LYS A 38 15.78 -16.79 -11.84
C LYS A 38 16.91 -17.54 -11.14
N PHE A 39 16.73 -17.92 -9.88
CA PHE A 39 17.73 -18.68 -9.11
C PHE A 39 17.66 -20.20 -9.33
N LYS A 40 16.75 -20.69 -10.17
CA LYS A 40 16.50 -22.13 -10.41
C LYS A 40 16.25 -22.89 -9.09
N ARG A 41 15.51 -22.27 -8.18
CA ARG A 41 15.10 -22.86 -6.90
C ARG A 41 13.69 -23.42 -7.02
N ASP A 42 13.46 -24.56 -6.39
CA ASP A 42 12.11 -25.11 -6.25
C ASP A 42 11.26 -24.14 -5.42
N LEU A 43 9.98 -23.99 -5.80
CA LEU A 43 9.03 -23.12 -5.12
C LEU A 43 7.87 -23.97 -4.59
N TRP A 44 7.68 -23.95 -3.28
CA TRP A 44 6.55 -24.62 -2.63
C TRP A 44 5.63 -23.57 -2.01
N VAL A 45 4.32 -23.75 -2.14
CA VAL A 45 3.32 -22.88 -1.52
C VAL A 45 2.43 -23.72 -0.64
N TRP A 46 2.23 -23.28 0.60
CA TRP A 46 1.29 -23.86 1.54
C TRP A 46 0.14 -22.90 1.81
N SER A 47 -1.09 -23.41 1.81
CA SER A 47 -2.26 -22.73 2.36
C SER A 47 -3.12 -23.72 3.14
N ILE A 48 -3.97 -23.23 4.03
CA ILE A 48 -4.93 -24.10 4.72
C ILE A 48 -5.95 -24.74 3.77
N ALA A 49 -6.23 -24.10 2.63
CA ALA A 49 -7.22 -24.59 1.67
C ALA A 49 -6.68 -25.75 0.82
N ASP A 50 -5.43 -25.65 0.39
CA ASP A 50 -4.84 -26.56 -0.60
C ASP A 50 -3.76 -27.46 -0.02
N GLY A 51 -3.27 -27.20 1.20
CA GLY A 51 -2.04 -27.82 1.70
C GLY A 51 -0.80 -27.34 0.94
N VAL A 52 0.26 -28.16 0.92
CA VAL A 52 1.48 -27.90 0.16
C VAL A 52 1.27 -28.25 -1.31
N ARG A 53 1.65 -27.35 -2.19
CA ARG A 53 1.64 -27.55 -3.64
C ARG A 53 2.86 -26.93 -4.31
N ASP A 54 3.13 -27.34 -5.53
CA ASP A 54 4.10 -26.68 -6.40
C ASP A 54 3.64 -25.23 -6.66
N GLY A 55 4.48 -24.27 -6.32
CA GLY A 55 4.21 -22.84 -6.50
C GLY A 55 4.70 -22.27 -7.83
N ALA A 56 5.50 -23.02 -8.59
CA ALA A 56 5.94 -22.63 -9.93
C ALA A 56 4.77 -22.65 -10.93
N ILE A 57 3.77 -23.51 -10.69
CA ILE A 57 2.59 -23.69 -11.54
C ILE A 57 1.35 -23.23 -10.77
N ASP A 58 0.55 -22.36 -11.38
CA ASP A 58 -0.76 -21.99 -10.81
C ASP A 58 -1.72 -23.18 -10.83
N GLY A 59 -2.28 -23.51 -9.66
CA GLY A 59 -3.17 -24.67 -9.51
C GLY A 59 -2.47 -26.02 -9.66
N GLY A 60 -1.16 -26.08 -9.40
CA GLY A 60 -0.41 -27.34 -9.37
C GLY A 60 -0.99 -28.36 -8.38
N PRO A 61 -0.66 -29.65 -8.53
CA PRO A 61 -1.18 -30.71 -7.68
C PRO A 61 -0.78 -30.50 -6.21
N CYS A 62 -1.74 -30.71 -5.33
CA CYS A 62 -1.55 -30.63 -3.89
C CYS A 62 -1.05 -31.94 -3.31
N ILE A 63 -0.23 -31.85 -2.28
CA ILE A 63 0.23 -32.98 -1.48
C ILE A 63 -0.85 -33.29 -0.43
N ALA A 64 -1.38 -34.51 -0.46
CA ALA A 64 -2.39 -34.96 0.50
C ALA A 64 -1.91 -34.83 1.96
N ASP A 65 -2.85 -34.62 2.87
CA ASP A 65 -2.63 -34.57 4.32
C ASP A 65 -1.65 -33.47 4.80
N THR A 66 -1.54 -32.39 4.02
CA THR A 66 -0.69 -31.24 4.37
C THR A 66 -1.46 -29.93 4.58
N ASP A 67 -2.78 -29.95 4.54
CA ASP A 67 -3.70 -28.84 4.84
C ASP A 67 -3.63 -28.39 6.31
N VAL A 68 -3.26 -29.30 7.21
CA VAL A 68 -2.98 -28.96 8.62
C VAL A 68 -1.65 -28.22 8.75
N PRO A 69 -1.59 -27.03 9.42
CA PRO A 69 -0.38 -26.20 9.50
C PRO A 69 0.89 -26.93 9.96
N ALA A 70 0.78 -27.78 10.98
CA ALA A 70 1.91 -28.57 11.47
C ALA A 70 2.40 -29.60 10.43
N ALA A 71 1.49 -30.22 9.68
CA ALA A 71 1.85 -31.18 8.63
C ALA A 71 2.45 -30.47 7.41
N GLY A 72 1.87 -29.34 7.00
CA GLY A 72 2.41 -28.49 5.94
C GLY A 72 3.82 -28.00 6.25
N LEU A 73 4.05 -27.43 7.44
CA LEU A 73 5.38 -26.99 7.86
C LEU A 73 6.40 -28.13 7.93
N LEU A 74 5.98 -29.31 8.39
CA LEU A 74 6.86 -30.49 8.41
C LEU A 74 7.24 -30.91 6.99
N ASN A 75 6.27 -30.92 6.05
CA ASN A 75 6.53 -31.22 4.65
C ASN A 75 7.50 -30.19 4.03
N LEU A 76 7.27 -28.89 4.25
CA LEU A 76 8.17 -27.83 3.80
C LEU A 76 9.58 -27.95 4.40
N SER A 77 9.71 -28.42 5.65
CA SER A 77 11.03 -28.64 6.27
C SER A 77 11.86 -29.73 5.59
N GLN A 78 11.21 -30.62 4.81
CA GLN A 78 11.83 -31.70 4.06
C GLN A 78 12.04 -31.35 2.58
N ALA A 79 11.72 -30.12 2.17
CA ALA A 79 11.97 -29.66 0.80
C ALA A 79 13.46 -29.73 0.45
N ARG A 80 13.77 -29.74 -0.86
CA ARG A 80 15.15 -29.80 -1.32
C ARG A 80 15.95 -28.61 -0.78
N PRO A 81 17.23 -28.80 -0.41
CA PRO A 81 18.08 -27.70 0.02
C PRO A 81 18.10 -26.56 -1.00
N GLY A 82 17.97 -25.32 -0.52
CA GLY A 82 17.88 -24.14 -1.39
C GLY A 82 16.47 -23.77 -1.89
N SER A 83 15.43 -24.57 -1.59
CA SER A 83 14.05 -24.27 -1.99
C SER A 83 13.51 -22.98 -1.35
N ILE A 84 12.57 -22.33 -2.03
CA ILE A 84 11.76 -21.24 -1.47
C ILE A 84 10.40 -21.82 -1.07
N CYS A 85 10.05 -21.69 0.20
CA CYS A 85 8.80 -22.17 0.77
C CYS A 85 7.94 -20.98 1.16
N VAL A 86 6.75 -20.86 0.59
CA VAL A 86 5.80 -19.79 0.86
C VAL A 86 4.66 -20.33 1.69
N THR A 87 4.22 -19.58 2.70
CA THR A 87 3.03 -19.92 3.49
C THR A 87 2.03 -18.77 3.41
N LEU A 88 0.77 -19.07 3.15
CA LEU A 88 -0.32 -18.10 3.05
C LEU A 88 -1.16 -18.12 4.34
N ASP A 89 -1.32 -16.96 4.96
CA ASP A 89 -2.08 -16.72 6.20
C ASP A 89 -1.68 -17.66 7.36
N LEU A 90 -0.39 -18.00 7.46
CA LEU A 90 0.12 -18.92 8.48
C LEU A 90 0.03 -18.31 9.89
N ALA A 91 0.20 -16.99 10.03
CA ALA A 91 0.34 -16.33 11.33
C ALA A 91 -0.84 -16.64 12.28
N ASP A 92 -2.06 -16.65 11.76
CA ASP A 92 -3.27 -16.93 12.55
C ASP A 92 -3.34 -18.38 13.06
N HIS A 93 -2.58 -19.29 12.43
CA HIS A 93 -2.52 -20.71 12.76
C HIS A 93 -1.33 -21.09 13.68
N LEU A 94 -0.43 -20.14 13.97
CA LEU A 94 0.70 -20.36 14.88
C LEU A 94 0.32 -20.31 16.37
N LYS A 95 -0.96 -20.17 16.70
CA LYS A 95 -1.48 -20.35 18.07
C LYS A 95 -1.27 -21.78 18.59
N SER A 96 -1.14 -22.76 17.69
CA SER A 96 -0.84 -24.14 18.08
C SER A 96 0.64 -24.30 18.43
N ALA A 97 0.93 -24.85 19.63
CA ALA A 97 2.30 -25.04 20.09
C ALA A 97 3.14 -25.91 19.15
N LYS A 98 2.52 -26.90 18.48
CA LYS A 98 3.19 -27.80 17.54
C LYS A 98 3.62 -27.07 16.25
N ALA A 99 2.72 -26.33 15.60
CA ALA A 99 3.09 -25.62 14.36
C ALA A 99 4.15 -24.56 14.63
N LEU A 100 4.01 -23.80 15.72
CA LEU A 100 5.01 -22.82 16.13
C LEU A 100 6.37 -23.47 16.40
N ARG A 101 6.40 -24.63 17.07
CA ARG A 101 7.66 -25.34 17.33
C ARG A 101 8.33 -25.80 16.04
N ILE A 102 7.57 -26.39 15.12
CA ILE A 102 8.10 -26.85 13.82
C ILE A 102 8.64 -25.66 13.02
N LEU A 103 7.91 -24.54 12.97
CA LEU A 103 8.37 -23.33 12.29
C LEU A 103 9.69 -22.83 12.90
N ARG A 104 9.81 -22.79 14.23
CA ARG A 104 11.07 -22.39 14.90
C ARG A 104 12.22 -23.33 14.56
N ASP A 105 11.99 -24.65 14.59
CA ASP A 105 13.01 -25.63 14.24
C ASP A 105 13.44 -25.51 12.77
N LEU A 106 12.51 -25.20 11.88
CA LEU A 106 12.79 -24.92 10.47
C LEU A 106 13.64 -23.64 10.34
N VAL A 107 13.30 -22.57 11.08
CA VAL A 107 14.04 -21.30 11.08
C VAL A 107 15.46 -21.46 11.61
N ASP A 108 15.63 -22.18 12.72
CA ASP A 108 16.95 -22.41 13.35
C ASP A 108 17.87 -23.26 12.47
N ASN A 109 17.33 -24.08 11.56
CA ASN A 109 18.09 -24.97 10.68
C ASN A 109 18.38 -24.38 9.28
N PHE A 110 17.99 -23.15 8.98
CA PHE A 110 18.17 -22.57 7.63
C PHE A 110 19.61 -22.48 7.16
N HIS A 111 20.56 -22.24 8.07
CA HIS A 111 21.99 -22.24 7.69
C HIS A 111 22.47 -23.60 7.17
N LYS A 112 21.78 -24.69 7.53
CA LYS A 112 22.12 -26.05 7.08
C LYS A 112 21.37 -26.46 5.82
N THR A 113 20.10 -26.09 5.72
CA THR A 113 19.24 -26.51 4.60
C THR A 113 19.27 -25.53 3.43
N GLY A 114 19.61 -24.26 3.65
CA GLY A 114 19.51 -23.21 2.65
C GLY A 114 18.08 -22.90 2.19
N ILE A 115 17.07 -23.48 2.85
CA ILE A 115 15.66 -23.22 2.57
C ILE A 115 15.35 -21.78 2.99
N THR A 116 14.58 -21.06 2.16
CA THR A 116 14.03 -19.75 2.51
C THR A 116 12.55 -19.88 2.76
N ILE A 117 12.05 -19.45 3.93
CA ILE A 117 10.63 -19.32 4.19
C ILE A 117 10.14 -17.89 3.96
N VAL A 118 9.01 -17.76 3.28
CA VAL A 118 8.32 -16.50 3.02
C VAL A 118 6.89 -16.63 3.54
N MET A 119 6.55 -15.86 4.57
CA MET A 119 5.21 -15.83 5.14
C MET A 119 4.46 -14.65 4.55
N ILE A 120 3.38 -14.91 3.82
CA ILE A 120 2.47 -13.89 3.30
C ILE A 120 1.21 -13.92 4.14
N ASP A 121 0.97 -12.84 4.89
CA ASP A 121 -0.18 -12.73 5.78
C ASP A 121 -0.96 -11.45 5.47
N SER A 122 -2.27 -11.48 5.65
CA SER A 122 -3.11 -10.27 5.52
C SER A 122 -2.94 -9.29 6.69
N ALA A 123 -2.56 -9.79 7.88
CA ALA A 123 -2.39 -9.02 9.11
C ALA A 123 -1.02 -9.29 9.78
N ALA A 124 -0.56 -8.34 10.60
CA ALA A 124 0.74 -8.41 11.27
C ALA A 124 0.68 -9.25 12.58
N ASN A 125 0.09 -10.45 12.50
CA ASN A 125 -0.23 -11.31 13.65
C ASN A 125 0.86 -12.31 14.00
N LEU A 126 2.04 -12.19 13.38
CA LEU A 126 3.13 -13.14 13.58
C LEU A 126 3.58 -13.16 15.06
N PRO A 127 3.81 -14.34 15.67
CA PRO A 127 4.32 -14.43 17.04
C PRO A 127 5.68 -13.73 17.19
N ASP A 128 5.89 -13.05 18.33
CA ASP A 128 7.11 -12.24 18.56
C ASP A 128 8.41 -13.03 18.43
N VAL A 129 8.39 -14.31 18.84
CA VAL A 129 9.54 -15.21 18.67
C VAL A 129 9.94 -15.38 17.20
N ILE A 130 9.00 -15.37 16.26
CA ILE A 130 9.31 -15.47 14.82
C ILE A 130 9.67 -14.09 14.25
N LYS A 131 9.02 -13.02 14.73
CA LYS A 131 9.33 -11.63 14.31
C LYS A 131 10.82 -11.29 14.48
N THR A 132 11.49 -11.81 15.51
CA THR A 132 12.93 -11.58 15.73
C THR A 132 13.82 -12.15 14.62
N TYR A 133 13.38 -13.22 13.94
CA TYR A 133 14.12 -13.83 12.82
C TYR A 133 13.64 -13.32 11.46
N ALA A 134 12.37 -12.94 11.36
CA ALA A 134 11.74 -12.57 10.11
C ALA A 134 12.16 -11.17 9.68
N ARG A 135 12.69 -11.06 8.46
CA ARG A 135 12.91 -9.76 7.80
C ARG A 135 11.60 -9.31 7.15
N PRO A 136 11.04 -8.15 7.52
CA PRO A 136 9.86 -7.63 6.83
C PRO A 136 10.22 -7.22 5.40
N PHE A 137 9.35 -7.56 4.46
CA PHE A 137 9.42 -7.12 3.07
C PHE A 137 8.11 -6.44 2.67
N GLU A 138 8.22 -5.16 2.35
CA GLU A 138 7.08 -4.29 2.03
C GLU A 138 6.88 -4.20 0.51
N ILE A 139 5.69 -4.61 0.06
CA ILE A 139 5.24 -4.52 -1.34
C ILE A 139 4.91 -3.08 -1.69
N SER A 140 5.51 -2.55 -2.75
CA SER A 140 5.28 -1.19 -3.22
C SER A 140 3.94 -1.06 -3.95
N TYR A 141 3.36 0.15 -3.90
CA TYR A 141 2.29 0.53 -4.81
C TYR A 141 2.78 0.49 -6.27
N PRO A 142 1.88 0.30 -7.26
CA PRO A 142 2.26 0.31 -8.66
C PRO A 142 2.75 1.69 -9.09
N ASP A 143 3.87 1.71 -9.81
CA ASP A 143 4.40 2.93 -10.42
C ASP A 143 3.64 3.30 -11.71
N GLU A 144 4.04 4.40 -12.34
CA GLU A 144 3.37 4.89 -13.57
C GLU A 144 3.45 3.88 -14.72
N GLN A 145 4.58 3.20 -14.90
CA GLN A 145 4.78 2.23 -15.97
C GLN A 145 3.93 0.99 -15.73
N GLU A 146 3.89 0.52 -14.49
CA GLU A 146 3.06 -0.59 -14.06
C GLU A 146 1.57 -0.26 -14.19
N LEU A 147 1.14 0.95 -13.81
CA LEU A 147 -0.25 1.40 -13.99
C LEU A 147 -0.66 1.41 -15.47
N GLN A 148 0.21 1.86 -16.38
CA GLN A 148 -0.04 1.78 -17.82
C GLN A 148 -0.20 0.32 -18.30
N GLN A 149 0.64 -0.59 -17.79
CA GLN A 149 0.52 -2.01 -18.09
C GLN A 149 -0.79 -2.61 -17.55
N ILE A 150 -1.20 -2.23 -16.33
CA ILE A 150 -2.46 -2.65 -15.71
C ILE A 150 -3.65 -2.17 -16.53
N ILE A 151 -3.65 -0.91 -16.99
CA ILE A 151 -4.69 -0.38 -17.89
C ILE A 151 -4.77 -1.23 -19.16
N LYS A 152 -3.65 -1.38 -19.87
CA LYS A 152 -3.60 -2.14 -21.12
C LYS A 152 -4.06 -3.60 -20.94
N ALA A 153 -3.55 -4.30 -19.93
CA ALA A 153 -3.90 -5.68 -19.65
C ALA A 153 -5.38 -5.83 -19.27
N THR A 154 -5.92 -4.88 -18.51
CA THR A 154 -7.33 -4.87 -18.12
C THR A 154 -8.24 -4.67 -19.33
N LEU A 155 -7.98 -3.66 -20.16
CA LEU A 155 -8.74 -3.40 -21.37
C LEU A 155 -8.70 -4.58 -22.34
N GLN A 156 -7.53 -5.17 -22.56
CA GLN A 156 -7.38 -6.37 -23.40
C GLN A 156 -8.20 -7.56 -22.87
N ARG A 157 -8.16 -7.79 -21.55
CA ARG A 157 -8.93 -8.87 -20.90
C ARG A 157 -10.43 -8.65 -21.03
N LEU A 158 -10.91 -7.41 -20.88
CA LEU A 158 -12.32 -7.09 -21.03
C LEU A 158 -12.76 -7.19 -22.50
N HIS A 159 -11.92 -6.72 -23.44
CA HIS A 159 -12.22 -6.73 -24.88
C HIS A 159 -12.42 -8.17 -25.41
N ARG A 160 -11.67 -9.14 -24.86
CA ARG A 160 -11.85 -10.57 -25.17
C ARG A 160 -13.23 -11.12 -24.77
N LYS A 161 -13.87 -10.56 -23.74
CA LYS A 161 -15.21 -10.98 -23.30
C LYS A 161 -16.30 -10.26 -24.06
N LYS A 162 -16.13 -8.95 -24.26
CA LYS A 162 -17.06 -8.09 -24.98
C LYS A 162 -16.25 -7.00 -25.68
N PRO A 163 -16.44 -6.77 -26.98
CA PRO A 163 -15.73 -5.72 -27.70
C PRO A 163 -15.88 -4.36 -27.00
N ILE A 164 -14.78 -3.63 -26.91
CA ILE A 164 -14.66 -2.30 -26.29
C ILE A 164 -14.05 -1.37 -27.31
N GLU A 165 -14.62 -0.17 -27.42
CA GLU A 165 -14.07 0.92 -28.22
C GLU A 165 -13.10 1.75 -27.36
N VAL A 166 -11.82 1.77 -27.74
CA VAL A 166 -10.79 2.53 -27.03
C VAL A 166 -10.44 3.77 -27.84
N GLY A 167 -10.88 4.93 -27.36
CA GLY A 167 -10.73 6.23 -28.01
C GLY A 167 -9.92 7.23 -27.20
N ILE A 168 -9.14 6.76 -26.22
CA ILE A 168 -8.42 7.63 -25.28
C ILE A 168 -7.22 8.35 -25.94
N THR A 169 -7.06 9.64 -25.64
CA THR A 169 -5.89 10.40 -26.11
C THR A 169 -4.67 10.11 -25.24
N GLN A 170 -3.44 10.38 -25.74
CA GLN A 170 -2.23 10.22 -24.90
C GLN A 170 -2.30 11.10 -23.64
N ARG A 171 -2.81 12.34 -23.76
CA ARG A 171 -3.02 13.25 -22.62
C ARG A 171 -4.07 12.71 -21.65
N GLY A 172 -5.15 12.13 -22.16
CA GLY A 172 -6.17 11.46 -21.36
C GLY A 172 -5.59 10.28 -20.58
N LEU A 173 -4.80 9.45 -21.25
CA LEU A 173 -4.13 8.30 -20.62
C LEU A 173 -3.19 8.74 -19.50
N ASP A 174 -2.35 9.75 -19.73
CA ASP A 174 -1.44 10.29 -18.71
C ASP A 174 -2.23 10.84 -17.50
N THR A 175 -3.38 11.47 -17.77
CA THR A 175 -4.31 11.97 -16.74
C THR A 175 -4.93 10.83 -15.93
N ILE A 176 -5.36 9.74 -16.59
CA ILE A 176 -5.88 8.55 -15.90
C ILE A 176 -4.80 7.91 -15.04
N VAL A 177 -3.59 7.73 -15.57
CA VAL A 177 -2.45 7.15 -14.82
C VAL A 177 -2.18 7.98 -13.57
N ARG A 178 -2.12 9.31 -13.69
CA ARG A 178 -1.98 10.22 -12.53
C ARG A 178 -3.12 10.05 -11.52
N ASN A 179 -4.36 9.89 -12.00
CA ASN A 179 -5.51 9.67 -11.13
C ASN A 179 -5.53 8.29 -10.47
N LEU A 180 -4.94 7.25 -11.06
CA LEU A 180 -4.86 5.92 -10.44
C LEU A 180 -3.72 5.79 -9.41
N ARG A 181 -2.79 6.74 -9.34
CA ARG A 181 -1.71 6.73 -8.34
C ARG A 181 -2.24 6.65 -6.92
N GLY A 182 -1.53 5.88 -6.09
CA GLY A 182 -1.89 5.57 -4.70
C GLY A 182 -3.08 4.61 -4.55
N LEU A 183 -3.47 3.91 -5.63
CA LEU A 183 -4.33 2.74 -5.56
C LEU A 183 -3.50 1.46 -5.65
N THR A 184 -3.95 0.40 -4.96
CA THR A 184 -3.42 -0.95 -5.16
C THR A 184 -3.72 -1.43 -6.58
N ARG A 185 -3.01 -2.45 -7.06
CA ARG A 185 -3.20 -3.02 -8.41
C ARG A 185 -4.62 -3.54 -8.57
N ARG A 186 -5.16 -4.19 -7.54
CA ARG A 186 -6.55 -4.66 -7.52
C ARG A 186 -7.56 -3.51 -7.63
N GLN A 187 -7.33 -2.42 -6.89
CA GLN A 187 -8.18 -1.24 -6.96
C GLN A 187 -8.10 -0.57 -8.34
N ALA A 188 -6.91 -0.44 -8.93
CA ALA A 188 -6.74 0.10 -10.27
C ALA A 188 -7.53 -0.72 -11.31
N VAL A 189 -7.37 -2.05 -11.31
CA VAL A 189 -8.13 -2.96 -12.19
C VAL A 189 -9.63 -2.76 -12.02
N ARG A 190 -10.11 -2.62 -10.79
CA ARG A 190 -11.53 -2.40 -10.48
C ARG A 190 -12.02 -1.06 -11.06
N VAL A 191 -11.31 0.04 -10.79
CA VAL A 191 -11.68 1.38 -11.30
C VAL A 191 -11.77 1.39 -12.82
N ILE A 192 -10.82 0.76 -13.51
CA ILE A 192 -10.82 0.65 -14.98
C ILE A 192 -11.98 -0.22 -15.46
N SER A 193 -12.23 -1.35 -14.78
CA SER A 193 -13.35 -2.24 -15.13
C SER A 193 -14.70 -1.55 -14.95
N ASP A 194 -14.86 -0.76 -13.89
CA ASP A 194 -16.08 -0.02 -13.58
C ASP A 194 -16.32 1.12 -14.59
N ALA A 195 -15.26 1.77 -15.09
CA ALA A 195 -15.37 2.79 -16.13
C ALA A 195 -15.98 2.22 -17.42
N VAL A 196 -15.40 1.11 -17.89
CA VAL A 196 -15.83 0.46 -19.14
C VAL A 196 -17.19 -0.24 -19.02
N ALA A 197 -17.63 -0.60 -17.81
CA ALA A 197 -18.83 -1.41 -17.60
C ALA A 197 -20.13 -0.74 -18.07
N LEU A 198 -20.18 0.60 -18.09
CA LEU A 198 -21.39 1.35 -18.39
C LEU A 198 -21.71 1.38 -19.89
N ASP A 199 -20.72 1.70 -20.72
CA ASP A 199 -20.93 1.99 -22.15
C ASP A 199 -20.03 1.19 -23.10
N GLN A 200 -19.14 0.33 -22.57
CA GLN A 200 -18.12 -0.41 -23.34
C GLN A 200 -17.17 0.49 -24.13
N THR A 201 -16.96 1.71 -23.67
CA THR A 201 -15.94 2.59 -24.21
C THR A 201 -14.85 2.85 -23.18
N PHE A 202 -13.70 3.31 -23.65
CA PHE A 202 -12.65 3.84 -22.80
C PHE A 202 -12.05 5.07 -23.47
N ASN A 203 -12.47 6.25 -23.03
CA ASN A 203 -12.12 7.53 -23.64
C ASN A 203 -11.89 8.63 -22.58
N ASP A 204 -11.69 9.88 -23.02
CA ASP A 204 -11.36 11.00 -22.13
C ASP A 204 -12.55 11.40 -21.21
N ASP A 205 -13.79 11.03 -21.52
CA ASP A 205 -14.98 11.32 -20.70
C ASP A 205 -15.00 10.48 -19.40
N ASP A 206 -14.29 9.35 -19.38
CA ASP A 206 -14.17 8.45 -18.22
C ASP A 206 -13.34 9.04 -17.08
N ILE A 207 -12.57 10.11 -17.32
CA ILE A 207 -11.67 10.71 -16.33
C ILE A 207 -12.44 11.09 -15.06
N ASN A 208 -13.62 11.69 -15.20
CA ASN A 208 -14.45 12.10 -14.07
C ASN A 208 -14.96 10.91 -13.26
N LEU A 209 -15.34 9.83 -13.94
CA LEU A 209 -15.78 8.59 -13.30
C LEU A 209 -14.63 7.91 -12.55
N ILE A 210 -13.44 7.88 -13.12
CA ILE A 210 -12.22 7.35 -12.49
C ILE A 210 -11.87 8.15 -11.23
N ILE A 211 -11.93 9.48 -11.28
CA ILE A 211 -11.72 10.34 -10.10
C ILE A 211 -12.76 10.02 -9.03
N ALA A 212 -14.04 9.90 -9.40
CA ALA A 212 -15.11 9.58 -8.46
C ALA A 212 -14.91 8.21 -7.80
N ASN A 213 -14.53 7.19 -8.58
CA ASN A 213 -14.26 5.85 -8.07
C ASN A 213 -12.99 5.80 -7.20
N LYS A 214 -11.92 6.51 -7.58
CA LYS A 214 -10.72 6.68 -6.76
C LYS A 214 -11.08 7.19 -5.36
N ARG A 215 -11.89 8.25 -5.29
CA ARG A 215 -12.32 8.86 -4.02
C ARG A 215 -13.00 7.83 -3.12
N ARG A 216 -13.90 7.02 -3.66
CA ARG A 216 -14.60 5.95 -2.92
C ARG A 216 -13.63 4.89 -2.38
N MET A 217 -12.63 4.50 -3.17
CA MET A 217 -11.65 3.49 -2.74
C MET A 217 -10.75 3.98 -1.61
N ILE A 218 -10.35 5.26 -1.62
CA ILE A 218 -9.52 5.86 -0.55
C ILE A 218 -10.31 5.93 0.76
N GLN A 219 -11.58 6.37 0.70
CA GLN A 219 -12.43 6.48 1.89
C GLN A 219 -12.67 5.13 2.59
N GLN A 220 -12.66 4.01 1.85
CA GLN A 220 -12.81 2.68 2.42
C GLN A 220 -11.62 2.23 3.29
N GLY A 221 -10.45 2.88 3.15
CA GLY A 221 -9.25 2.61 3.97
C GLY A 221 -9.29 3.22 5.38
N GLY A 222 -10.34 3.97 5.73
CA GLY A 222 -10.65 4.42 7.09
C GLY A 222 -9.84 5.61 7.62
N LEU A 223 -8.59 5.79 7.20
CA LEU A 223 -7.71 6.85 7.72
C LEU A 223 -7.57 8.09 6.85
N LEU A 224 -7.72 7.92 5.55
CA LEU A 224 -7.60 8.99 4.57
C LEU A 224 -8.98 9.32 4.01
N GLU A 225 -9.30 10.60 3.99
CA GLU A 225 -10.51 11.11 3.35
C GLU A 225 -10.12 12.06 2.22
N TYR A 226 -10.63 11.79 1.02
CA TYR A 226 -10.46 12.74 -0.09
C TYR A 226 -11.45 13.90 0.08
N ILE A 227 -10.93 15.11 0.31
CA ILE A 227 -11.75 16.31 0.50
C ILE A 227 -12.05 16.94 -0.85
N GLN A 228 -13.32 17.26 -1.08
CA GLN A 228 -13.72 18.06 -2.23
C GLN A 228 -13.36 19.52 -2.01
N THR A 229 -12.71 20.09 -3.01
CA THR A 229 -12.27 21.48 -3.07
C THR A 229 -12.99 22.18 -4.21
N PRO A 230 -13.38 23.46 -4.05
CA PRO A 230 -13.86 24.29 -5.15
C PRO A 230 -12.87 24.33 -6.31
N LEU A 231 -13.39 24.59 -7.52
CA LEU A 231 -12.55 24.76 -8.72
C LEU A 231 -11.89 26.13 -8.70
N ASP A 232 -12.63 27.16 -8.28
CA ASP A 232 -12.13 28.52 -8.22
C ASP A 232 -11.91 29.00 -6.79
N LEU A 233 -10.78 29.67 -6.57
CA LEU A 233 -10.42 30.22 -5.26
C LEU A 233 -11.40 31.30 -4.79
N ASP A 234 -12.15 31.91 -5.72
CA ASP A 234 -13.14 32.95 -5.44
C ASP A 234 -14.42 32.42 -4.82
N GLU A 235 -14.73 31.12 -4.99
CA GLU A 235 -15.82 30.45 -4.28
C GLU A 235 -15.59 30.38 -2.77
N ILE A 236 -14.34 30.57 -2.32
CA ILE A 236 -13.97 30.60 -0.91
C ILE A 236 -14.08 32.02 -0.36
N GLY A 237 -15.05 32.26 0.52
CA GLY A 237 -15.25 33.56 1.15
C GLY A 237 -14.07 34.00 2.03
N GLY A 238 -13.67 35.28 1.93
CA GLY A 238 -12.69 35.91 2.82
C GLY A 238 -11.23 35.57 2.48
N MET A 239 -10.37 35.53 3.52
CA MET A 239 -8.97 35.09 3.45
C MET A 239 -8.07 35.87 2.47
N SER A 240 -8.35 37.16 2.24
CA SER A 240 -7.68 37.99 1.23
C SER A 240 -6.15 37.95 1.29
N ASN A 241 -5.57 38.03 2.50
CA ASN A 241 -4.12 37.94 2.70
C ASN A 241 -3.55 36.57 2.33
N LEU A 242 -4.24 35.49 2.71
CA LEU A 242 -3.83 34.12 2.37
C LEU A 242 -3.94 33.90 0.86
N LYS A 243 -5.04 34.31 0.22
CA LYS A 243 -5.23 34.21 -1.24
C LYS A 243 -4.10 34.93 -1.99
N LYS A 244 -3.76 36.16 -1.59
CA LYS A 244 -2.61 36.89 -2.15
C LYS A 244 -1.31 36.11 -1.96
N TRP A 245 -1.04 35.62 -0.75
CA TRP A 245 0.17 34.87 -0.43
C TRP A 245 0.31 33.58 -1.26
N LEU A 246 -0.80 32.86 -1.48
CA LEU A 246 -0.87 31.63 -2.27
C LEU A 246 -0.65 31.90 -3.76
N ASN A 247 -1.26 32.95 -4.31
CA ASN A 247 -1.10 33.32 -5.71
C ASN A 247 0.35 33.67 -6.06
N HIS A 248 1.09 34.28 -5.15
CA HIS A 248 2.53 34.54 -5.33
C HIS A 248 3.39 33.27 -5.33
N ARG A 249 2.87 32.13 -4.86
CA ARG A 249 3.61 30.87 -4.66
C ARG A 249 3.00 29.69 -5.42
N LYS A 250 2.05 29.93 -6.32
CA LYS A 250 1.38 28.88 -7.09
C LYS A 250 2.34 28.03 -7.92
N ASP A 251 3.44 28.64 -8.39
CA ASP A 251 4.42 27.99 -9.27
C ASP A 251 5.53 27.26 -8.48
N VAL A 252 5.45 27.19 -7.14
CA VAL A 252 6.51 26.57 -6.31
C VAL A 252 6.72 25.08 -6.59
N PHE A 253 5.71 24.41 -7.18
CA PHE A 253 5.78 23.00 -7.57
C PHE A 253 6.12 22.79 -9.05
N SER A 254 6.45 23.86 -9.79
CA SER A 254 6.74 23.74 -11.22
C SER A 254 8.13 23.11 -11.47
N PRO A 255 8.33 22.44 -12.63
CA PRO A 255 9.64 21.94 -13.02
C PRO A 255 10.71 23.04 -13.05
N GLU A 256 10.34 24.25 -13.47
CA GLU A 256 11.21 25.42 -13.54
C GLU A 256 11.62 25.90 -12.14
N ALA A 257 10.68 25.95 -11.19
CA ALA A 257 10.97 26.27 -9.80
C ALA A 257 11.95 25.26 -9.19
N LYS A 258 11.76 23.97 -9.47
CA LYS A 258 12.67 22.90 -9.05
C LYS A 258 14.06 23.04 -9.69
N ALA A 259 14.13 23.35 -10.98
CA ALA A 259 15.40 23.57 -11.70
C ALA A 259 16.16 24.79 -11.17
N PHE A 260 15.44 25.82 -10.71
CA PHE A 260 16.00 27.00 -10.07
C PHE A 260 16.42 26.76 -8.60
N GLY A 261 16.15 25.58 -8.05
CA GLY A 261 16.49 25.24 -6.66
C GLY A 261 15.49 25.75 -5.62
N ILE A 262 14.27 26.13 -6.03
CA ILE A 262 13.21 26.49 -5.09
C ILE A 262 12.74 25.23 -4.38
N VAL A 263 12.81 25.25 -3.05
CA VAL A 263 12.32 24.16 -2.21
C VAL A 263 10.85 24.38 -1.91
N PRO A 264 9.96 23.41 -2.21
CA PRO A 264 8.56 23.50 -1.84
C PRO A 264 8.37 23.66 -0.32
N PRO A 265 7.32 24.36 0.14
CA PRO A 265 7.05 24.50 1.55
C PRO A 265 6.84 23.12 2.20
N LYS A 266 7.60 22.84 3.27
CA LYS A 266 7.60 21.52 3.94
C LYS A 266 6.35 21.26 4.79
N GLY A 267 5.69 22.31 5.26
CA GLY A 267 4.48 22.19 6.07
C GLY A 267 3.95 23.56 6.51
N VAL A 268 2.65 23.64 6.75
CA VAL A 268 1.96 24.84 7.27
C VAL A 268 1.22 24.44 8.54
N LEU A 269 1.59 25.02 9.68
CA LEU A 269 0.85 24.85 10.93
C LEU A 269 -0.15 25.99 11.08
N MET A 270 -1.44 25.64 11.16
CA MET A 270 -2.52 26.61 11.35
C MET A 270 -2.94 26.66 12.80
N LEU A 271 -2.78 27.82 13.44
CA LEU A 271 -3.18 28.08 14.81
C LEU A 271 -4.42 28.99 14.84
N GLY A 272 -5.38 28.68 15.72
CA GLY A 272 -6.56 29.51 15.92
C GLY A 272 -7.64 28.79 16.70
N VAL A 273 -8.61 29.55 17.20
CA VAL A 273 -9.78 29.01 17.91
C VAL A 273 -10.64 28.12 17.00
N GLN A 274 -11.54 27.33 17.59
CA GLN A 274 -12.51 26.56 16.81
C GLN A 274 -13.38 27.51 15.98
N GLY A 275 -13.66 27.14 14.73
CA GLY A 275 -14.42 28.01 13.80
C GLY A 275 -13.61 29.11 13.10
N ALA A 276 -12.31 29.26 13.37
CA ALA A 276 -11.46 30.28 12.71
C ALA A 276 -11.14 30.00 11.21
N GLY A 277 -11.84 29.06 10.58
CA GLY A 277 -11.67 28.76 9.15
C GLY A 277 -10.47 27.87 8.78
N LYS A 278 -9.85 27.14 9.73
CA LYS A 278 -8.69 26.26 9.47
C LYS A 278 -8.94 25.25 8.33
N SER A 279 -10.07 24.55 8.36
CA SER A 279 -10.46 23.61 7.30
C SER A 279 -10.71 24.31 5.95
N LEU A 280 -11.23 25.54 5.99
CA LEU A 280 -11.46 26.34 4.78
C LEU A 280 -10.13 26.86 4.20
N CYS A 281 -9.14 27.17 5.03
CA CYS A 281 -7.78 27.46 4.60
C CYS A 281 -7.15 26.27 3.87
N ALA A 282 -7.28 25.04 4.39
CA ALA A 282 -6.79 23.84 3.72
C ALA A 282 -7.39 23.67 2.32
N LYS A 283 -8.71 23.86 2.19
CA LYS A 283 -9.40 23.88 0.88
C LYS A 283 -8.87 24.97 -0.03
N ALA A 284 -8.64 26.18 0.49
CA ALA A 284 -8.11 27.30 -0.27
C ALA A 284 -6.71 27.04 -0.82
N ILE A 285 -5.83 26.44 -0.03
CA ILE A 285 -4.47 26.08 -0.47
C ILE A 285 -4.55 25.04 -1.60
N ALA A 286 -5.39 24.01 -1.45
CA ALA A 286 -5.58 22.96 -2.45
C ALA A 286 -6.15 23.50 -3.77
N THR A 287 -7.18 24.34 -3.70
CA THR A 287 -7.74 25.03 -4.86
C THR A 287 -6.71 25.93 -5.54
N ALA A 288 -5.99 26.77 -4.77
CA ALA A 288 -5.02 27.72 -5.33
C ALA A 288 -3.84 27.03 -6.03
N TRP A 289 -3.40 25.87 -5.53
CA TRP A 289 -2.27 25.11 -6.09
C TRP A 289 -2.70 23.97 -7.02
N GLN A 290 -4.01 23.80 -7.23
CA GLN A 290 -4.60 22.73 -8.05
C GLN A 290 -4.10 21.33 -7.65
N GLN A 291 -3.98 21.09 -6.35
CA GLN A 291 -3.53 19.81 -5.81
C GLN A 291 -4.68 19.06 -5.12
N PRO A 292 -4.70 17.72 -5.18
CA PRO A 292 -5.61 16.92 -4.37
C PRO A 292 -5.47 17.24 -2.87
N LEU A 293 -6.59 17.29 -2.16
CA LEU A 293 -6.62 17.47 -0.70
C LEU A 293 -7.03 16.16 -0.03
N LEU A 294 -6.12 15.58 0.74
CA LEU A 294 -6.38 14.43 1.60
C LEU A 294 -6.44 14.89 3.05
N ARG A 295 -7.48 14.51 3.78
CA ARG A 295 -7.56 14.68 5.23
C ARG A 295 -7.14 13.39 5.90
N LEU A 296 -6.17 13.48 6.80
CA LEU A 296 -5.83 12.43 7.74
C LEU A 296 -6.41 12.80 9.09
N ASP A 297 -7.20 11.89 9.65
CA ASP A 297 -7.85 12.07 10.94
C ASP A 297 -7.19 11.16 11.99
N PRO A 298 -6.27 11.68 12.81
CA PRO A 298 -5.60 10.89 13.83
C PRO A 298 -6.56 10.32 14.88
N SER A 299 -7.76 10.89 15.06
CA SER A 299 -8.71 10.41 16.08
C SER A 299 -9.19 8.99 15.79
N THR A 300 -9.26 8.60 14.51
CA THR A 300 -9.63 7.24 14.08
C THR A 300 -8.59 6.18 14.47
N LEU A 301 -7.34 6.58 14.72
CA LEU A 301 -6.26 5.69 15.14
C LEU A 301 -6.44 5.17 16.56
N TYR A 302 -7.08 5.94 17.44
CA TYR A 302 -7.26 5.56 18.85
C TYR A 302 -8.44 4.61 19.08
N ALA A 303 -9.29 4.39 18.07
CA ALA A 303 -10.43 3.48 18.13
C ALA A 303 -10.06 2.02 17.80
N SER A 304 -8.89 1.79 17.20
CA SER A 304 -8.41 0.47 16.75
C SER A 304 -7.40 -0.11 17.74
N TYR A 305 -7.20 -1.43 17.76
CA TYR A 305 -6.22 -2.08 18.64
C TYR A 305 -4.83 -1.44 18.46
N ILE A 306 -4.12 -1.20 19.57
CA ILE A 306 -2.85 -0.46 19.69
C ILE A 306 -1.79 -0.81 18.60
N GLY A 307 -1.74 -2.06 18.12
CA GLY A 307 -0.81 -2.49 17.07
C GLY A 307 -1.29 -2.27 15.63
N GLU A 308 -2.61 -2.26 15.38
CA GLU A 308 -3.18 -2.00 14.06
C GLU A 308 -3.10 -0.52 13.69
N SER A 309 -3.20 0.36 14.68
CA SER A 309 -3.18 1.81 14.50
C SER A 309 -1.89 2.32 13.84
N GLU A 310 -0.71 1.85 14.28
CA GLU A 310 0.57 2.29 13.69
C GLU A 310 0.73 1.82 12.24
N LYS A 311 0.39 0.57 11.97
CA LYS A 311 0.42 0.02 10.61
C LYS A 311 -0.50 0.82 9.71
N ASN A 312 -1.71 1.11 10.16
CA ASN A 312 -2.69 1.84 9.38
C ASN A 312 -2.21 3.28 9.10
N LEU A 313 -1.62 3.97 10.08
CA LEU A 313 -1.02 5.30 9.87
C LEU A 313 0.12 5.25 8.85
N ARG A 314 1.04 4.30 8.99
CA ARG A 314 2.16 4.11 8.06
C ARG A 314 1.67 3.87 6.63
N GLU A 315 0.64 3.03 6.49
CA GLU A 315 0.03 2.75 5.19
C GLU A 315 -0.67 3.98 4.60
N ALA A 316 -1.36 4.78 5.41
CA ALA A 316 -1.97 6.03 4.99
C ALA A 316 -0.92 7.05 4.52
N LEU A 317 0.19 7.21 5.24
CA LEU A 317 1.29 8.09 4.84
C LEU A 317 1.92 7.61 3.52
N ARG A 318 2.19 6.30 3.41
CA ARG A 318 2.74 5.70 2.19
C ARG A 318 1.81 5.87 0.99
N GLN A 319 0.51 5.66 1.18
CA GLN A 319 -0.49 5.89 0.14
C GLN A 319 -0.52 7.36 -0.28
N THR A 320 -0.41 8.29 0.67
CA THR A 320 -0.32 9.73 0.42
C THR A 320 0.91 10.10 -0.39
N GLU A 321 2.09 9.58 -0.04
CA GLU A 321 3.33 9.80 -0.78
C GLU A 321 3.22 9.32 -2.22
N MET A 322 2.60 8.17 -2.45
CA MET A 322 2.38 7.62 -3.80
C MET A 322 1.42 8.45 -4.63
N MET A 323 0.51 9.20 -4.00
CA MET A 323 -0.38 10.13 -4.69
C MET A 323 0.29 11.46 -5.06
N ALA A 324 1.51 11.72 -4.58
CA ALA A 324 2.18 12.99 -4.78
C ALA A 324 2.19 13.43 -6.26
N PRO A 325 1.96 14.73 -6.53
CA PRO A 325 1.79 15.83 -5.56
C PRO A 325 0.37 15.89 -4.94
N VAL A 326 0.28 16.00 -3.61
CA VAL A 326 -0.97 16.19 -2.85
C VAL A 326 -0.75 17.12 -1.66
N ILE A 327 -1.83 17.69 -1.13
CA ILE A 327 -1.86 18.33 0.17
C ILE A 327 -2.44 17.37 1.20
N LEU A 328 -1.63 16.98 2.19
CA LEU A 328 -2.08 16.22 3.35
C LEU A 328 -2.47 17.18 4.48
N TRP A 329 -3.77 17.29 4.75
CA TRP A 329 -4.29 18.00 5.91
C TRP A 329 -4.42 17.02 7.08
N ILE A 330 -3.59 17.22 8.10
CA ILE A 330 -3.68 16.51 9.37
C ILE A 330 -4.57 17.34 10.29
N ASP A 331 -5.76 16.86 10.59
CA ASP A 331 -6.69 17.56 11.47
C ASP A 331 -6.43 17.23 12.95
N GLU A 332 -6.72 18.20 13.84
CA GLU A 332 -6.58 18.04 15.30
C GLU A 332 -5.25 17.42 15.75
N ILE A 333 -4.15 17.82 15.12
CA ILE A 333 -2.81 17.29 15.42
C ILE A 333 -2.46 17.43 16.91
N GLU A 334 -3.02 18.42 17.60
CA GLU A 334 -2.89 18.64 19.03
C GLU A 334 -3.44 17.48 19.88
N LYS A 335 -4.49 16.78 19.43
CA LYS A 335 -5.02 15.60 20.15
C LYS A 335 -4.02 14.47 20.12
N ALA A 336 -3.36 14.29 18.98
CA ALA A 336 -2.24 13.37 18.91
C ALA A 336 -1.16 13.80 19.92
N PHE A 337 -0.77 15.08 19.96
CA PHE A 337 0.33 15.56 20.82
C PHE A 337 0.03 15.44 22.32
N ALA A 338 -1.21 15.70 22.73
CA ALA A 338 -1.63 15.59 24.13
C ALA A 338 -1.47 14.16 24.66
N SER A 339 -1.81 13.15 23.85
CA SER A 339 -1.64 11.74 24.22
C SER A 339 -0.16 11.31 24.36
N ALA A 340 0.76 11.94 23.61
CA ALA A 340 2.19 11.65 23.72
C ALA A 340 2.85 12.32 24.94
N ALA A 341 2.26 13.38 25.47
CA ALA A 341 2.73 14.06 26.68
C ALA A 341 2.33 13.29 27.97
N SER A 342 1.19 12.59 27.96
CA SER A 342 0.75 11.73 29.07
C SER A 342 1.47 10.38 29.07
N ARG A 343 2.64 10.31 29.72
CA ARG A 343 3.48 9.10 29.84
C ARG A 343 2.80 7.89 30.50
N SER A 344 1.62 8.05 31.09
CA SER A 344 1.06 7.12 32.08
C SER A 344 -0.07 6.19 31.59
N ALA A 345 -0.63 6.37 30.39
CA ALA A 345 -1.79 5.59 29.93
C ALA A 345 -1.55 4.72 28.68
N ASP A 346 -0.69 5.14 27.74
CA ASP A 346 -0.67 4.57 26.37
C ASP A 346 0.58 3.74 26.02
N GLY A 347 1.42 3.35 27.00
CA GLY A 347 2.56 2.45 26.77
C GLY A 347 3.59 2.93 25.72
N GLY A 348 3.67 4.24 25.48
CA GLY A 348 4.55 4.84 24.47
C GLY A 348 4.10 4.66 23.02
N LEU A 349 2.82 4.31 22.77
CA LEU A 349 2.23 4.27 21.43
C LEU A 349 2.33 5.62 20.73
N SER A 350 1.84 6.68 21.39
CA SER A 350 1.75 8.01 20.79
C SER A 350 3.12 8.54 20.35
N GLN A 351 4.19 8.32 21.14
CA GLN A 351 5.55 8.69 20.75
C GLN A 351 6.06 7.93 19.51
N ARG A 352 5.73 6.65 19.35
CA ARG A 352 6.10 5.84 18.18
C ARG A 352 5.33 6.26 16.92
N MET A 353 4.04 6.56 17.07
CA MET A 353 3.20 7.14 16.02
C MET A 353 3.79 8.45 15.50
N PHE A 354 4.26 9.32 16.40
CA PHE A 354 4.95 10.57 16.04
C PHE A 354 6.28 10.35 15.34
N GLY A 355 7.07 9.36 15.77
CA GLY A 355 8.30 8.99 15.09
C GLY A 355 8.08 8.52 13.65
N THR A 356 6.85 8.14 13.27
CA THR A 356 6.50 7.74 11.90
C THR A 356 6.08 8.92 11.02
N LEU A 357 5.71 10.07 11.62
CA LEU A 357 5.34 11.30 10.90
C LEU A 357 6.54 12.21 10.55
N LEU A 358 7.68 11.98 11.19
CA LEU A 358 8.95 12.70 11.02
C LEU A 358 9.91 11.90 10.14
#